data_AF-A0A8M8VEW6-F1
#
_entry.id   AF-A0A8M8VEW6-F1
#
_cell.length_a   1.000
_cell.length_b   1.000
_cell.length_c   1.000
_cell.angle_alpha   90.00
_cell.angle_beta   90.00
_cell.angle_gamma   90.00
#
_symmetry.space_group_name_H-M   'P 1'
#
loop_
_entity.id
_entity.type
_entity.pdbx_description
1 polymer ?
#
loop_
_entity_poly.entity_id
_entity_poly.type
_entity_poly.pdbx_seq_one_letter_code
_entity_poly.pdbx_strand_id
1 'polypeptide(L)'
;MAFWGVEVKPGQRVLSNSDGKRLRITQASLGIGNATEKTIVQCSVGRKRRPIILCALVPCKVESCRLELEFDEAHDLIFSVIGQQSIHLTGYFVRDDKPIFPTDSDSDRYGISIEDSEGDYYNSEDDEYEDSFIDDSELPVSPPSHISSSYI
;
A
#
# COMPACT_ATOMS: atom_id res chain seq x y z
N MET A 1 5.59 -6.63 9.78
CA MET A 1 4.22 -6.06 9.80
C MET A 1 3.46 -6.53 11.04
N ALA A 2 2.26 -6.00 11.27
CA ALA A 2 1.27 -6.49 12.25
C ALA A 2 -0.14 -6.48 11.62
N PHE A 3 -0.98 -7.48 11.90
CA PHE A 3 -2.32 -7.60 11.31
C PHE A 3 -3.23 -6.42 11.70
N TRP A 4 -4.04 -5.97 10.74
CA TRP A 4 -5.15 -5.02 10.96
C TRP A 4 -6.40 -5.50 10.24
N GLY A 5 -7.56 -5.31 10.86
CA GLY A 5 -8.84 -5.52 10.21
C GLY A 5 -9.99 -4.92 11.01
N VAL A 6 -11.04 -4.48 10.32
CA VAL A 6 -12.20 -3.84 10.95
C VAL A 6 -13.48 -4.08 10.15
N GLU A 7 -14.60 -4.20 10.85
CA GLU A 7 -15.94 -4.20 10.25
C GLU A 7 -16.48 -2.78 10.18
N VAL A 8 -16.78 -2.29 8.98
CA VAL A 8 -17.43 -0.99 8.74
C VAL A 8 -18.92 -1.22 8.47
N LYS A 9 -19.79 -0.78 9.39
CA LYS A 9 -21.24 -0.97 9.31
C LYS A 9 -21.93 0.20 8.57
N PRO A 10 -23.07 -0.04 7.90
CA PRO A 10 -23.90 1.03 7.34
C PRO A 10 -24.21 2.12 8.38
N GLY A 11 -24.12 3.39 7.97
CA GLY A 11 -24.34 4.54 8.85
C GLY A 11 -23.24 4.80 9.88
N GLN A 12 -22.37 3.82 10.18
CA GLN A 12 -21.24 4.00 11.08
C GLN A 12 -20.04 4.63 10.36
N ARG A 13 -19.31 5.49 11.08
CA ARG A 13 -17.95 5.92 10.71
C ARG A 13 -16.95 5.22 11.61
N VAL A 14 -15.99 4.54 11.01
CA VAL A 14 -14.89 3.87 11.72
C VAL A 14 -13.66 4.76 11.62
N LEU A 15 -13.15 5.20 12.76
CA LEU A 15 -11.85 5.86 12.90
C LEU A 15 -10.79 4.77 13.08
N SER A 16 -9.80 4.73 12.19
CA SER A 16 -8.54 4.03 12.47
C SER A 16 -7.49 5.08 12.79
N ASN A 17 -6.95 5.03 14.02
CA ASN A 17 -5.66 5.65 14.29
C ASN A 17 -4.57 4.81 13.61
N SER A 18 -3.52 5.48 13.16
CA SER A 18 -2.28 4.87 12.69
C SER A 18 -1.34 4.50 13.85
N ASP A 19 -1.49 5.16 15.00
CA ASP A 19 -0.51 5.17 16.10
C ASP A 19 0.94 5.42 15.57
N GLY A 20 1.05 6.31 14.59
CA GLY A 20 2.30 6.64 13.91
C GLY A 20 2.86 5.53 13.01
N LYS A 21 2.02 4.65 12.43
CA LYS A 21 2.45 3.56 11.53
C LYS A 21 1.68 3.57 10.21
N ARG A 22 2.37 3.35 9.10
CA ARG A 22 1.74 3.20 7.76
C ARG A 22 0.78 2.02 7.75
N LEU A 23 -0.47 2.25 7.34
CA LEU A 23 -1.49 1.21 7.21
C LEU A 23 -1.64 0.81 5.74
N ARG A 24 -1.50 -0.48 5.44
CA ARG A 24 -1.78 -1.05 4.12
C ARG A 24 -3.04 -1.90 4.15
N ILE A 25 -4.04 -1.53 3.36
CA ILE A 25 -5.30 -2.27 3.20
C ILE A 25 -5.20 -3.12 1.94
N THR A 26 -5.30 -4.44 2.12
CA THR A 26 -5.08 -5.44 1.07
C THR A 26 -6.38 -6.08 0.56
N GLN A 27 -7.49 -5.96 1.30
CA GLN A 27 -8.75 -6.58 0.91
C GLN A 27 -9.96 -5.87 1.53
N ALA A 28 -11.06 -5.86 0.77
CA ALA A 28 -12.40 -5.59 1.26
C ALA A 28 -13.30 -6.80 0.97
N SER A 29 -14.08 -7.24 1.96
CA SER A 29 -15.04 -8.35 1.84
C SER A 29 -16.39 -7.96 2.40
N LEU A 30 -17.47 -8.44 1.77
CA LEU A 30 -18.84 -8.16 2.18
C LEU A 30 -19.18 -8.93 3.47
N GLY A 31 -19.78 -8.25 4.45
CA GLY A 31 -20.25 -8.87 5.69
C GLY A 31 -21.52 -9.70 5.46
N ILE A 32 -21.76 -10.69 6.32
CA ILE A 32 -22.91 -11.60 6.19
C ILE A 32 -24.23 -10.81 6.27
N GLY A 33 -25.13 -11.04 5.32
CA GLY A 33 -26.43 -10.38 5.25
C GLY A 33 -27.21 -10.79 4.01
N ASN A 34 -28.31 -10.08 3.74
CA ASN A 34 -29.30 -10.43 2.72
C ASN A 34 -29.66 -9.23 1.79
N ALA A 35 -28.75 -8.27 1.61
CA ALA A 35 -29.00 -7.16 0.70
C ALA A 35 -28.99 -7.64 -0.75
N THR A 36 -29.73 -6.94 -1.61
CA THR A 36 -29.74 -7.15 -3.07
C THR A 36 -28.95 -6.06 -3.81
N GLU A 37 -28.69 -4.93 -3.16
CA GLU A 37 -27.98 -3.79 -3.72
C GLU A 37 -26.47 -3.85 -3.47
N LYS A 38 -25.71 -3.16 -4.32
CA LYS A 38 -24.26 -2.99 -4.13
C LYS A 38 -23.96 -2.21 -2.86
N THR A 39 -22.92 -2.63 -2.15
CA THR A 39 -22.41 -1.96 -0.95
C THR A 39 -21.05 -1.33 -1.27
N ILE A 40 -20.92 -0.03 -1.02
CA ILE A 40 -19.75 0.78 -1.39
C ILE A 40 -19.01 1.20 -0.11
N VAL A 41 -17.70 0.96 -0.05
CA VAL A 41 -16.85 1.48 1.02
C VAL A 41 -16.10 2.73 0.56
N GLN A 42 -16.09 3.74 1.43
CA GLN A 42 -15.40 5.02 1.22
C GLN A 42 -14.45 5.32 2.38
N CYS A 43 -13.38 6.07 2.09
CA CYS A 43 -12.44 6.59 3.07
C CYS A 43 -12.24 8.10 2.90
N SER A 44 -12.17 8.86 3.99
CA SER A 44 -11.58 10.21 4.00
C SER A 44 -10.31 10.25 4.85
N VAL A 45 -9.23 10.76 4.27
CA VAL A 45 -7.95 10.99 4.94
C VAL A 45 -8.01 12.33 5.69
N GLY A 46 -8.09 12.27 7.01
CA GLY A 46 -8.30 13.42 7.88
C GLY A 46 -9.74 13.99 7.86
N ARG A 47 -10.09 14.73 8.91
CA ARG A 47 -11.48 15.17 9.20
C ARG A 47 -12.07 16.21 8.23
N LYS A 48 -11.27 16.82 7.37
CA LYS A 48 -11.68 17.92 6.46
C LYS A 48 -11.73 17.53 4.97
N ARG A 49 -11.20 16.36 4.57
CA ARG A 49 -11.22 15.93 3.16
C ARG A 49 -12.56 15.27 2.81
N ARG A 50 -12.98 15.38 1.54
CA ARG A 50 -14.13 14.62 1.02
C ARG A 50 -13.80 13.11 1.00
N PRO A 51 -14.76 12.22 1.26
CA PRO A 51 -14.54 10.78 1.16
C PRO A 51 -14.40 10.36 -0.31
N ILE A 52 -13.49 9.43 -0.56
CA ILE A 52 -13.23 8.79 -1.86
C ILE A 52 -13.72 7.34 -1.79
N ILE A 53 -14.32 6.84 -2.88
CA ILE A 53 -14.74 5.43 -3.01
C ILE A 53 -13.49 4.56 -3.17
N LEU A 54 -13.36 3.51 -2.37
CA LEU A 54 -12.29 2.53 -2.50
C LEU A 54 -12.70 1.38 -3.43
N CYS A 55 -13.87 0.79 -3.17
CA CYS A 55 -14.46 -0.24 -4.03
C CYS A 55 -15.98 -0.34 -3.82
N ALA A 56 -16.65 -1.05 -4.73
CA ALA A 56 -18.06 -1.44 -4.60
C ALA A 56 -18.16 -2.97 -4.69
N LEU A 57 -18.77 -3.58 -3.67
CA LEU A 57 -19.04 -5.01 -3.61
C LEU A 57 -20.51 -5.26 -3.96
N VAL A 58 -20.80 -6.43 -4.55
CA VAL A 58 -22.13 -6.79 -5.05
C VAL A 58 -22.49 -8.19 -4.55
N PRO A 59 -23.58 -8.34 -3.75
CA PRO A 59 -24.08 -9.65 -3.31
C PRO A 59 -24.22 -10.64 -4.47
N CYS A 60 -23.87 -11.91 -4.23
CA CYS A 60 -23.90 -13.02 -5.18
C CYS A 60 -23.10 -12.79 -6.49
N LYS A 61 -22.19 -11.81 -6.55
CA LYS A 61 -21.39 -11.50 -7.77
C LYS A 61 -19.94 -11.11 -7.49
N VAL A 62 -19.72 -10.14 -6.62
CA VAL A 62 -18.39 -9.60 -6.25
C VAL A 62 -18.40 -9.31 -4.76
N GLU A 63 -18.29 -10.36 -3.95
CA GLU A 63 -18.37 -10.28 -2.49
C GLU A 63 -17.01 -10.03 -1.83
N SER A 64 -15.94 -9.97 -2.62
CA SER A 64 -14.60 -9.56 -2.17
C SER A 64 -13.86 -8.82 -3.29
N CYS A 65 -13.00 -7.88 -2.89
CA CYS A 65 -12.14 -7.11 -3.78
C CYS A 65 -10.75 -7.04 -3.16
N ARG A 66 -9.71 -7.40 -3.93
CA ARG A 66 -8.31 -7.15 -3.51
C ARG A 66 -8.02 -5.67 -3.69
N LEU A 67 -7.37 -5.10 -2.69
CA LEU A 67 -6.88 -3.73 -2.66
C LEU A 67 -5.35 -3.76 -2.51
N GLU A 68 -4.67 -2.68 -2.88
CA GLU A 68 -3.25 -2.45 -2.56
C GLU A 68 -3.10 -0.97 -2.19
N LEU A 69 -3.87 -0.54 -1.18
CA LEU A 69 -3.95 0.85 -0.75
C LEU A 69 -3.07 1.06 0.48
N GLU A 70 -2.14 2.01 0.41
CA GLU A 70 -1.27 2.36 1.53
C GLU A 70 -1.54 3.78 2.00
N PHE A 71 -1.62 3.96 3.32
CA PHE A 71 -1.97 5.21 3.98
C PHE A 71 -0.85 5.63 4.93
N ASP A 72 -0.44 6.88 4.78
CA ASP A 72 0.64 7.52 5.52
C ASP A 72 0.23 7.91 6.95
N GLU A 73 1.22 8.00 7.84
CA GLU A 73 1.09 8.01 9.30
C GLU A 73 0.30 9.20 9.84
N ALA A 74 0.43 10.36 9.19
CA ALA A 74 0.08 11.67 9.73
C ALA A 74 -1.43 12.01 9.76
N HIS A 75 -2.34 11.07 9.45
CA HIS A 75 -3.76 11.39 9.24
C HIS A 75 -4.74 10.32 9.80
N ASP A 76 -5.71 10.77 10.62
CA ASP A 76 -6.92 10.00 10.96
C ASP A 76 -7.56 9.39 9.69
N LEU A 77 -7.74 8.07 9.62
CA LEU A 77 -8.48 7.42 8.54
C LEU A 77 -9.93 7.19 8.97
N ILE A 78 -10.87 7.72 8.18
CA ILE A 78 -12.32 7.59 8.46
C ILE A 78 -12.96 6.74 7.36
N PHE A 79 -13.29 5.50 7.68
CA PHE A 79 -14.03 4.60 6.80
C PHE A 79 -15.53 4.73 7.02
N SER A 80 -16.31 4.59 5.95
CA SER A 80 -17.78 4.61 5.99
C SER A 80 -18.35 3.79 4.83
N VAL A 81 -19.54 3.22 5.03
CA VAL A 81 -20.23 2.37 4.05
C VAL A 81 -21.54 2.99 3.58
N ILE A 82 -21.78 2.93 2.27
CA ILE A 82 -23.06 3.23 1.61
C ILE A 82 -23.63 1.92 1.07
N GLY A 83 -24.71 1.43 1.67
CA GLY A 83 -25.33 0.14 1.38
C GLY A 83 -26.08 -0.40 2.60
N GLN A 84 -26.53 -1.66 2.53
CA GLN A 84 -27.28 -2.32 3.61
C GLN A 84 -26.47 -3.39 4.38
N GLN A 85 -25.37 -3.89 3.81
CA GLN A 85 -24.44 -4.81 4.48
C GLN A 85 -23.22 -4.08 5.03
N SER A 86 -22.53 -4.66 6.01
CA SER A 86 -21.21 -4.21 6.43
C SER A 86 -20.13 -4.63 5.42
N ILE A 87 -18.96 -4.01 5.52
CA ILE A 87 -17.75 -4.43 4.80
C ILE A 87 -16.63 -4.64 5.81
N HIS A 88 -16.02 -5.82 5.77
CA HIS A 88 -14.78 -6.13 6.47
C HIS A 88 -13.60 -5.63 5.61
N LEU A 89 -12.82 -4.71 6.15
CA LEU A 89 -11.52 -4.33 5.59
C LEU A 89 -10.44 -5.10 6.32
N THR A 90 -9.45 -5.62 5.59
CA THR A 90 -8.27 -6.28 6.18
C THR A 90 -6.98 -5.82 5.53
N GLY A 91 -5.89 -5.95 6.27
CA GLY A 91 -4.58 -5.42 5.90
C GLY A 91 -3.56 -5.60 7.01
N TYR A 92 -2.57 -4.73 7.03
CA TYR A 92 -1.52 -4.73 8.03
C TYR A 92 -0.90 -3.35 8.24
N PHE A 93 -0.40 -3.11 9.45
CA PHE A 93 0.57 -2.06 9.68
C PHE A 93 1.94 -2.50 9.16
N VAL A 94 2.57 -1.64 8.37
CA VAL A 94 4.00 -1.74 8.04
C VAL A 94 4.81 -1.60 9.34
N ARG A 95 6.06 -2.05 9.34
CA ARG A 95 7.00 -1.69 10.42
C ARG A 95 7.92 -0.60 9.89
N ASP A 96 8.24 0.33 10.76
CA ASP A 96 9.19 1.39 10.43
C ASP A 96 10.58 0.78 10.61
N ASP A 97 11.22 0.39 9.51
CA ASP A 97 12.57 -0.20 9.50
C ASP A 97 13.67 0.83 9.82
N LYS A 98 13.33 1.83 10.66
CA LYS A 98 14.26 2.81 11.20
C LYS A 98 15.27 2.06 12.08
N PRO A 99 16.58 2.16 11.80
CA PRO A 99 17.57 1.41 12.56
C PRO A 99 17.50 1.79 14.04
N ILE A 100 17.26 0.77 14.88
CA ILE A 100 17.38 0.91 16.33
C ILE A 100 18.89 0.96 16.61
N PHE A 101 19.44 2.17 16.57
CA PHE A 101 20.70 2.45 17.24
C PHE A 101 20.48 2.14 18.73
N PRO A 102 21.22 1.20 19.34
CA PRO A 102 21.09 0.93 20.76
C PRO A 102 21.63 2.14 21.53
N THR A 103 20.72 2.98 22.01
CA THR A 103 21.04 3.95 23.06
C THR A 103 21.20 3.17 24.36
N ASP A 104 22.42 2.69 24.63
CA ASP A 104 22.82 2.05 25.88
C ASP A 104 22.77 3.07 27.02
N SER A 105 21.55 3.36 27.48
CA SER A 105 21.24 4.31 28.54
C SER A 105 21.50 3.71 29.93
N ASP A 106 22.74 3.29 30.18
CA ASP A 106 23.30 3.05 31.52
C ASP A 106 24.85 3.02 31.48
N SER A 107 25.47 4.12 31.02
CA SER A 107 26.89 4.40 31.29
C SER A 107 27.25 5.88 31.25
N ASP A 108 27.39 6.49 32.42
CA ASP A 108 28.14 7.73 32.61
C ASP A 108 29.63 7.49 32.32
N ARG A 109 30.12 7.77 31.10
CA ARG A 109 31.55 8.12 30.92
C ARG A 109 31.94 8.77 29.59
N TYR A 110 32.86 9.73 29.73
CA TYR A 110 33.66 10.40 28.69
C TYR A 110 32.89 10.99 27.50
N GLY A 111 32.59 12.29 27.63
CA GLY A 111 32.42 13.12 26.43
C GLY A 111 33.72 13.11 25.61
N ILE A 112 33.61 12.73 24.34
CA ILE A 112 34.72 12.76 23.38
C ILE A 112 34.79 14.15 22.75
N SER A 113 35.82 14.91 23.11
CA SER A 113 36.13 16.18 22.44
C SER A 113 36.62 15.88 21.03
N ILE A 114 35.86 16.30 20.02
CA ILE A 114 36.34 16.34 18.63
C ILE A 114 37.01 17.70 18.44
N GLU A 115 38.28 17.79 18.85
CA GLU A 115 39.22 18.76 18.31
C GLU A 115 39.73 18.26 16.94
N ASP A 116 40.37 19.14 16.16
CA ASP A 116 40.56 18.98 14.71
C ASP A 116 41.20 17.67 14.23
N SER A 117 40.68 17.17 13.11
CA SER A 117 41.35 16.19 12.25
C SER A 117 41.65 16.82 10.88
N GLU A 118 42.83 17.44 10.81
CA GLU A 118 43.59 17.90 9.64
C GLU A 118 43.69 16.91 8.45
N GLY A 119 42.98 17.10 7.31
CA GLY A 119 43.20 16.31 6.07
C GLY A 119 42.82 14.82 6.16
N ASP A 120 42.95 14.00 5.11
CA ASP A 120 43.28 14.22 3.69
C ASP A 120 42.74 12.98 2.91
N TYR A 121 42.62 12.85 1.59
CA TYR A 121 43.07 13.62 0.41
C TYR A 121 42.05 13.42 -0.75
N TYR A 122 42.27 14.03 -1.93
CA TYR A 122 41.46 13.81 -3.14
C TYR A 122 41.72 12.44 -3.80
N ASN A 123 40.71 11.83 -4.42
CA ASN A 123 40.90 11.23 -5.75
C ASN A 123 39.61 11.36 -6.59
N SER A 124 39.75 11.44 -7.92
CA SER A 124 38.65 11.73 -8.85
C SER A 124 38.87 11.00 -10.17
N GLU A 125 38.08 9.93 -10.38
CA GLU A 125 38.09 9.00 -11.53
C GLU A 125 36.60 8.57 -11.69
N ASP A 126 35.87 8.73 -12.79
CA ASP A 126 36.17 9.15 -14.19
C ASP A 126 37.09 8.17 -14.94
N ASP A 127 36.82 7.75 -16.19
CA ASP A 127 35.57 7.81 -16.99
C ASP A 127 34.48 6.85 -16.40
N GLU A 128 33.46 6.25 -17.05
CA GLU A 128 32.89 6.23 -18.42
C GLU A 128 31.38 5.82 -18.35
N TYR A 129 30.65 5.80 -19.46
CA TYR A 129 29.29 5.21 -19.60
C TYR A 129 29.22 4.30 -20.83
N GLU A 130 29.20 2.98 -20.66
CA GLU A 130 28.98 2.02 -21.76
C GLU A 130 27.48 1.91 -22.10
N ASP A 131 27.08 2.55 -23.19
CA ASP A 131 25.77 2.37 -23.84
C ASP A 131 25.65 0.94 -24.41
N SER A 132 25.01 0.04 -23.67
CA SER A 132 24.58 -1.26 -24.20
C SER A 132 23.38 -1.08 -25.15
N PHE A 133 23.70 -0.57 -26.33
CA PHE A 133 22.81 -0.34 -27.46
C PHE A 133 21.96 -1.58 -27.81
N ILE A 134 20.74 -1.35 -28.28
CA ILE A 134 19.75 -2.40 -28.55
C ILE A 134 20.29 -3.39 -29.60
N ASP A 135 20.49 -4.65 -29.21
CA ASP A 135 20.69 -5.75 -30.14
C ASP A 135 19.35 -6.12 -30.79
N ASP A 136 19.02 -5.45 -31.89
CA ASP A 136 17.79 -5.64 -32.66
C ASP A 136 17.91 -6.87 -33.59
N SER A 137 18.31 -8.01 -33.01
CA SER A 137 18.69 -9.24 -33.72
C SER A 137 17.49 -10.06 -34.21
N GLU A 138 16.89 -9.58 -35.31
CA GLU A 138 15.93 -10.23 -36.22
C GLU A 138 15.36 -11.59 -35.78
N LEU A 139 14.25 -11.61 -35.02
CA LEU A 139 13.44 -12.82 -34.85
C LEU A 139 12.46 -12.99 -36.03
N PRO A 140 12.51 -14.11 -36.79
CA PRO A 140 11.80 -14.24 -38.06
C PRO A 140 10.27 -14.34 -37.89
N VAL A 141 9.57 -13.62 -38.77
CA VAL A 141 8.11 -13.52 -38.79
C VAL A 141 7.45 -14.90 -38.99
N SER A 142 6.74 -15.38 -37.98
CA SER A 142 5.92 -16.60 -38.10
C SER A 142 4.56 -16.27 -38.74
N PRO A 143 4.14 -16.98 -39.81
CA PRO A 143 2.92 -16.68 -40.54
C PRO A 143 1.64 -17.07 -39.76
N PRO A 144 0.49 -16.42 -40.03
CA PRO A 144 -0.75 -16.67 -39.30
C PRO A 144 -1.36 -18.04 -39.63
N SER A 145 -1.52 -18.90 -38.62
CA SER A 145 -2.28 -20.14 -38.74
C SER A 145 -3.78 -19.85 -38.87
N HIS A 146 -4.44 -20.44 -39.87
CA HIS A 146 -5.78 -20.06 -40.31
C HIS A 146 -6.91 -20.39 -39.32
N ILE A 147 -7.91 -19.50 -39.25
CA ILE A 147 -9.19 -19.75 -38.58
C ILE A 147 -10.00 -20.73 -39.44
N SER A 148 -10.15 -21.98 -38.99
CA SER A 148 -11.06 -22.95 -39.62
C SER A 148 -12.49 -22.74 -39.12
N SER A 149 -13.23 -21.84 -39.77
CA SER A 149 -14.67 -21.73 -39.57
C SER A 149 -15.40 -22.80 -40.40
N SER A 150 -16.09 -23.73 -39.73
CA SER A 150 -16.98 -24.71 -40.36
C SER A 150 -18.37 -24.61 -39.76
N TYR A 151 -19.19 -23.72 -40.31
CA TYR A 151 -20.64 -23.74 -40.16
C TYR A 151 -21.25 -24.60 -41.27
N ILE A 152 -21.95 -25.67 -40.87
CA ILE A 152 -23.22 -26.22 -41.42
C ILE A 152 -23.59 -27.45 -40.57
#